data_AF-A0A2E7E4I1-F1
#
_entry.id   AF-A0A2E7E4I1-F1
#
_cell.length_a   1.000
_cell.length_b   1.000
_cell.length_c   1.000
_cell.angle_alpha   90.00
_cell.angle_beta   90.00
_cell.angle_gamma   90.00
#
_symmetry.space_group_name_H-M   'P 1'
#
loop_
_entity.id
_entity.type
_entity.pdbx_description
1 polymer ?
#
loop_
_entity_poly.entity_id
_entity_poly.type
_entity_poly.pdbx_seq_one_letter_code
_entity_poly.pdbx_strand_id
1 'polypeptide(L)'
;MGLRYFKGSIDTLREHQSLRRFYPHRLGHHLGLDVHDVTSKNANTQPFQAGYMVTIEPGLYFKADDDLIAQQWRGIGVRIEDDVYVTPSGCEVLSHTAPKTIEAIEAMMQS
;
A
#
# COMPACT_ATOMS: atom_id res chain seq x y z
N MET A 1 0.11 -21.11 -3.60
CA MET A 1 -0.41 -20.86 -4.97
C MET A 1 -0.23 -19.37 -5.26
N GLY A 2 0.86 -18.97 -5.92
CA GLY A 2 1.18 -17.55 -6.10
C GLY A 2 0.36 -16.92 -7.23
N LEU A 3 -0.09 -15.67 -7.04
CA LEU A 3 -0.70 -14.85 -8.09
C LEU A 3 0.31 -14.63 -9.23
N ARG A 4 0.28 -15.49 -10.26
CA ARG A 4 1.04 -15.31 -11.51
C ARG A 4 0.23 -14.50 -12.53
N TYR A 5 -0.33 -13.38 -12.09
CA TYR A 5 -1.14 -12.52 -12.95
C TYR A 5 -0.26 -11.60 -13.82
N PHE A 6 0.82 -11.08 -13.23
CA PHE A 6 1.80 -10.29 -13.96
C PHE A 6 2.80 -11.22 -14.66
N LYS A 7 3.00 -10.98 -15.96
CA LYS A 7 3.97 -11.70 -16.80
C LYS A 7 5.05 -10.73 -17.26
N GLY A 8 6.30 -11.20 -17.30
CA GLY A 8 7.46 -10.40 -17.66
C GLY A 8 8.37 -10.09 -16.46
N SER A 9 9.49 -9.40 -16.71
CA SER A 9 10.38 -8.95 -15.66
C SER A 9 9.79 -7.73 -14.92
N ILE A 10 10.27 -7.47 -13.70
CA ILE A 10 9.89 -6.26 -12.94
C ILE A 10 10.19 -4.99 -13.74
N ASP A 11 11.29 -4.96 -14.48
CA ASP A 11 11.68 -3.80 -15.29
C ASP A 11 10.68 -3.55 -16.41
N THR A 12 10.29 -4.59 -17.16
CA THR A 12 9.25 -4.47 -18.19
C THR A 12 7.91 -4.01 -17.62
N LEU A 13 7.51 -4.52 -16.44
CA LEU A 13 6.27 -4.11 -15.77
C LEU A 13 6.30 -2.65 -15.32
N ARG A 14 7.48 -2.14 -14.90
CA ARG A 14 7.69 -0.75 -14.50
C ARG A 14 7.68 0.19 -15.71
N GLU A 15 8.40 -0.16 -16.76
CA GLU A 15 8.49 0.61 -18.01
C GLU A 15 7.10 0.85 -18.63
N HIS A 16 6.28 -0.19 -18.70
CA HIS A 16 4.92 -0.11 -19.23
C HIS A 16 3.88 0.44 -18.24
N GLN A 17 4.30 0.76 -17.00
CA GLN A 17 3.41 1.19 -15.91
C GLN A 17 2.22 0.24 -15.71
N SER A 18 2.41 -1.06 -16.01
CA SER A 18 1.35 -2.07 -16.03
C SER A 18 0.63 -2.22 -14.69
N LEU A 19 1.31 -1.84 -13.59
CA LEU A 19 0.75 -1.83 -12.24
C LEU A 19 -0.26 -0.72 -12.00
N ARG A 20 -0.20 0.42 -12.70
CA ARG A 20 -1.11 1.56 -12.46
C ARG A 20 -2.58 1.21 -12.67
N ARG A 21 -2.87 0.23 -13.52
CA ARG A 21 -4.23 -0.29 -13.73
C ARG A 21 -4.82 -0.86 -12.44
N PHE A 22 -3.99 -1.48 -11.60
CA PHE A 22 -4.40 -2.16 -10.37
C PHE A 22 -3.99 -1.39 -9.10
N TYR A 23 -3.07 -0.43 -9.23
CA TYR A 23 -2.53 0.40 -8.15
C TYR A 23 -2.62 1.89 -8.57
N PRO A 24 -3.79 2.53 -8.44
CA PRO A 24 -4.05 3.84 -9.05
C PRO A 24 -3.64 5.04 -8.15
N HIS A 25 -3.03 4.81 -7.00
CA HIS A 25 -2.66 5.85 -6.02
C HIS A 25 -1.15 5.81 -5.68
N ARG A 26 -0.71 6.65 -4.73
CA ARG A 26 0.68 6.66 -4.21
C ARG A 26 0.85 5.62 -3.11
N LEU A 27 2.07 5.42 -2.59
CA LEU A 27 2.28 4.51 -1.47
C LEU A 27 1.80 5.07 -0.12
N GLY A 28 1.68 6.39 0.00
CA GLY A 28 1.25 7.04 1.23
C GLY A 28 1.40 8.54 1.15
N HIS A 29 1.16 9.19 2.27
CA HIS A 29 1.21 10.64 2.45
C HIS A 29 1.73 11.01 3.84
N HIS A 30 2.03 12.28 4.06
CA HIS A 30 2.28 12.79 5.42
C HIS A 30 1.00 12.75 6.24
N LEU A 31 1.16 12.51 7.54
CA LEU A 31 0.07 12.42 8.51
C LEU A 31 0.40 13.31 9.72
N GLY A 32 -0.60 14.03 10.22
CA GLY A 32 -0.43 14.88 11.40
C GLY A 32 -1.76 15.47 11.84
N LEU A 33 -1.87 16.80 11.89
CA LEU A 33 -3.14 17.45 12.26
C LEU A 33 -4.22 17.23 11.20
N ASP A 34 -3.82 17.23 9.94
CA ASP A 34 -4.65 16.82 8.81
C ASP A 34 -4.31 15.37 8.40
N VAL A 35 -5.32 14.64 7.90
CA VAL A 35 -5.12 13.27 7.41
C VAL A 35 -4.09 13.23 6.28
N HIS A 36 -4.21 14.16 5.33
CA HIS A 36 -3.20 14.44 4.31
C HIS A 36 -2.45 15.71 4.72
N ASP A 37 -1.46 15.55 5.59
CA ASP A 37 -0.80 16.69 6.19
C ASP A 37 0.12 17.42 5.20
N VAL A 38 0.44 18.66 5.55
CA VAL A 38 1.31 19.53 4.75
C VAL A 38 2.65 18.86 4.49
N THR A 39 3.06 18.88 3.23
CA THR A 39 4.34 18.33 2.79
C THR A 39 5.18 19.39 2.12
N SER A 40 6.50 19.29 2.24
CA SER A 40 7.41 20.20 1.54
C SER A 40 7.29 20.00 0.03
N LYS A 41 7.50 21.07 -0.76
CA LYS A 41 7.51 20.98 -2.23
C LYS A 41 8.53 19.96 -2.77
N ASN A 42 9.57 19.65 -1.97
CA ASN A 42 10.66 18.76 -2.34
C ASN A 42 10.56 17.38 -1.66
N ALA A 43 9.42 17.04 -1.03
CA ALA A 43 9.29 15.80 -0.26
C ALA A 43 9.50 14.53 -1.09
N ASN A 44 9.23 14.57 -2.39
CA ASN A 44 9.45 13.42 -3.28
C ASN A 44 10.93 13.21 -3.67
N THR A 45 11.82 14.15 -3.35
CA THR A 45 13.24 14.12 -3.74
C THR A 45 14.19 14.18 -2.56
N GLN A 46 13.68 14.39 -1.35
CA GLN A 46 14.45 14.44 -0.12
C GLN A 46 14.24 13.17 0.69
N PRO A 47 15.27 12.66 1.39
CA PRO A 47 15.11 11.58 2.35
C PRO A 47 14.13 11.97 3.47
N PHE A 48 13.46 10.97 4.05
CA PHE A 48 12.70 11.18 5.28
C PHE A 48 13.62 11.59 6.43
N GLN A 49 13.11 12.47 7.30
CA GLN A 49 13.80 12.93 8.49
C GLN A 49 13.11 12.38 9.74
N ALA A 50 13.89 12.15 10.80
CA ALA A 50 13.33 11.78 12.10
C ALA A 50 12.30 12.81 12.56
N GLY A 51 11.19 12.35 13.14
CA GLY A 51 10.06 13.19 13.53
C GLY A 51 8.93 13.27 12.49
N TYR A 52 9.16 12.79 11.26
CA TYR A 52 8.09 12.70 10.27
C TYR A 52 7.10 11.59 10.64
N MET A 53 5.83 11.82 10.31
CA MET A 53 4.77 10.82 10.38
C MET A 53 4.14 10.68 9.01
N VAL A 54 4.03 9.43 8.53
CA VAL A 54 3.58 9.09 7.17
C VAL A 54 2.75 7.82 7.19
N THR A 55 1.87 7.65 6.20
CA THR A 55 1.19 6.38 5.94
C THR A 55 2.01 5.49 5.00
N ILE A 56 1.84 4.17 5.14
CA ILE A 56 2.31 3.16 4.20
C ILE A 56 1.11 2.27 3.84
N GLU A 57 0.53 2.50 2.67
CA GLU A 57 -0.83 2.05 2.32
C GLU A 57 -0.92 1.31 0.96
N PRO A 58 -0.12 0.26 0.69
CA PRO A 58 -0.22 -0.45 -0.57
C PRO A 58 -1.59 -1.12 -0.76
N GLY A 59 -2.15 -1.01 -1.97
CA GLY A 59 -3.39 -1.68 -2.34
C GLY A 59 -3.50 -2.13 -3.79
N LEU A 60 -4.21 -3.23 -4.03
CA LEU A 60 -4.53 -3.75 -5.36
C LEU A 60 -6.04 -3.78 -5.56
N TYR A 61 -6.49 -3.28 -6.71
CA TYR A 61 -7.91 -3.18 -7.05
C TYR A 61 -8.16 -3.76 -8.44
N PHE A 62 -9.05 -4.75 -8.50
CA PHE A 62 -9.46 -5.43 -9.73
C PHE A 62 -10.92 -5.05 -10.03
N LYS A 63 -11.13 -4.28 -11.09
CA LYS A 63 -12.47 -3.83 -11.48
C LYS A 63 -13.39 -5.02 -11.78
N ALA A 64 -14.66 -4.90 -11.39
CA ALA A 64 -15.65 -5.96 -11.54
C ALA A 64 -15.98 -6.26 -13.02
N ASP A 65 -15.93 -5.23 -13.86
CA ASP A 65 -16.27 -5.25 -15.28
C ASP A 65 -15.05 -5.41 -16.21
N ASP A 66 -13.88 -5.72 -15.65
CA ASP A 66 -12.66 -5.85 -16.43
C ASP A 66 -12.48 -7.26 -17.01
N ASP A 67 -12.89 -7.40 -18.27
CA ASP A 67 -12.86 -8.67 -18.99
C ASP A 67 -11.46 -9.24 -19.27
N LEU A 68 -10.41 -8.43 -19.08
CA LEU A 68 -9.02 -8.87 -19.22
C LEU A 68 -8.50 -9.59 -17.96
N ILE A 69 -9.23 -9.50 -16.84
CA ILE A 69 -8.92 -10.17 -15.57
C ILE A 69 -9.69 -11.49 -15.50
N ALA A 70 -9.07 -12.54 -14.96
CA ALA A 70 -9.74 -13.80 -14.72
C ALA A 70 -10.91 -13.60 -13.73
N GLN A 71 -12.06 -14.21 -14.01
CA GLN A 71 -13.33 -13.93 -13.34
C GLN A 71 -13.24 -14.00 -11.80
N GLN A 72 -12.46 -14.94 -11.25
CA GLN A 72 -12.30 -15.12 -9.81
C GLN A 72 -11.62 -13.95 -9.07
N TRP A 73 -10.94 -13.05 -9.78
CA TRP A 73 -10.29 -11.88 -9.20
C TRP A 73 -11.09 -10.59 -9.35
N ARG A 74 -12.11 -10.57 -10.21
CA ARG A 74 -12.89 -9.37 -10.51
C ARG A 74 -13.68 -8.91 -9.28
N GLY A 75 -13.68 -7.60 -9.03
CA GLY A 75 -14.38 -6.99 -7.90
C GLY A 75 -13.63 -7.06 -6.57
N ILE A 76 -12.45 -7.67 -6.53
CA ILE A 76 -11.62 -7.72 -5.33
C ILE A 76 -10.79 -6.44 -5.24
N GLY A 77 -10.83 -5.80 -4.08
CA GLY A 77 -9.97 -4.68 -3.71
C GLY A 77 -9.43 -4.89 -2.31
N VAL A 78 -8.11 -4.77 -2.14
CA VAL A 78 -7.44 -4.92 -0.85
C VAL A 78 -6.43 -3.81 -0.68
N ARG A 79 -6.45 -3.16 0.49
CA ARG A 79 -5.40 -2.23 0.95
C ARG A 79 -5.07 -2.57 2.38
N ILE A 80 -3.79 -2.58 2.71
CA ILE A 80 -3.29 -2.75 4.08
C ILE A 80 -2.46 -1.51 4.36
N GLU A 81 -2.79 -0.80 5.43
CA GLU A 81 -2.25 0.52 5.73
C GLU A 81 -1.75 0.60 7.17
N ASP A 82 -0.63 1.30 7.33
CA ASP A 82 -0.02 1.60 8.61
C ASP A 82 0.41 3.06 8.74
N ASP A 83 0.26 3.58 9.95
CA ASP A 83 0.83 4.86 10.38
C ASP A 83 2.24 4.63 10.91
N VAL A 84 3.20 5.36 10.36
CA VAL A 84 4.63 5.16 10.61
C VAL A 84 5.28 6.45 11.07
N TYR A 85 5.96 6.38 12.22
CA TYR A 85 6.79 7.46 12.75
C TYR A 85 8.27 7.21 12.41
N VAL A 86 8.93 8.18 11.79
CA VAL A 86 10.34 8.08 11.38
C VAL A 86 11.23 8.41 12.58
N THR A 87 12.18 7.52 12.89
CA THR A 87 13.15 7.68 13.98
C THR A 87 14.55 7.94 13.42
N PRO A 88 15.52 8.39 14.24
CA PRO A 88 16.89 8.62 13.77
C PRO A 88 17.59 7.38 13.16
N SER A 89 17.13 6.18 13.49
CA SER A 89 17.73 4.90 13.06
C SER A 89 16.78 4.01 12.28
N GLY A 90 15.58 4.50 11.90
CA GLY A 90 14.57 3.69 11.20
C GLY A 90 13.17 4.27 11.35
N CYS A 91 12.22 3.43 11.77
CA CYS A 91 10.84 3.83 11.99
C CYS A 91 10.16 3.00 13.07
N GLU A 92 9.04 3.50 13.58
CA GLU A 92 8.10 2.84 14.48
C GLU A 92 6.73 2.76 13.80
N VAL A 93 6.10 1.60 13.83
CA VAL A 93 4.74 1.40 13.29
C VAL A 93 3.74 1.61 14.42
N LEU A 94 2.95 2.68 14.35
CA LEU A 94 2.05 3.08 15.44
C LEU A 94 0.77 2.24 15.46
N SER A 95 0.30 1.79 14.30
CA SER A 95 -0.90 0.97 14.10
C SER A 95 -0.62 -0.54 14.12
N HIS A 96 0.49 -0.97 14.72
CA HIS A 96 0.91 -2.38 14.73
C HIS A 96 -0.04 -3.32 15.51
N THR A 97 -0.89 -2.79 16.38
CA THR A 97 -1.82 -3.58 17.20
C THR A 97 -2.99 -4.14 16.41
N ALA A 98 -3.32 -3.57 15.24
CA ALA A 98 -4.35 -4.11 14.36
C ALA A 98 -3.80 -5.37 13.63
N PRO A 99 -4.49 -6.52 13.69
CA PRO A 99 -4.04 -7.72 13.01
C PRO A 99 -4.11 -7.56 11.49
N LYS A 100 -3.05 -7.99 10.79
CA LYS A 100 -2.91 -7.84 9.33
C LYS A 100 -2.54 -9.14 8.61
N THR A 101 -2.12 -10.17 9.35
CA THR A 101 -1.89 -11.50 8.76
C THR A 101 -3.22 -12.22 8.58
N ILE A 102 -3.27 -13.12 7.60
CA ILE A 102 -4.46 -13.93 7.32
C ILE A 102 -4.87 -14.67 8.60
N GLU A 103 -3.92 -15.34 9.24
CA GLU A 103 -4.16 -16.18 10.43
C GLU A 103 -4.68 -15.34 11.61
N ALA A 104 -4.12 -14.16 11.85
CA ALA A 104 -4.53 -13.31 12.96
C ALA A 104 -5.93 -12.71 12.74
N ILE A 105 -6.26 -12.32 11.50
CA ILE A 105 -7.59 -11.83 11.15
C ILE A 105 -8.62 -12.96 11.28
N GLU A 106 -8.34 -14.13 10.69
CA GLU A 106 -9.24 -15.29 10.77
C GLU A 106 -9.49 -15.72 12.22
N ALA A 107 -8.45 -15.75 13.06
CA ALA A 107 -8.59 -16.06 14.48
C ALA A 107 -9.45 -15.03 15.22
N MET A 108 -9.26 -13.73 14.95
CA MET A 108 -10.05 -12.66 15.57
C MET A 108 -11.53 -12.70 15.16
N MET A 109 -11.85 -13.10 13.93
CA MET A 109 -13.25 -13.17 13.45
C MET A 109 -14.02 -14.38 13.99
N GLN A 110 -13.32 -15.37 14.53
CA GLN A 110 -13.92 -16.60 15.06
C GLN A 110 -14.22 -16.54 16.56
N SER A 111 -13.84 -15.46 17.25
CA SER A 111 -14.16 -15.22 18.67
C SER A 111 -15.49 -14.49 18.86
#